data_AF-A0AAC9HSY4-F1
#
_entry.id   AF-A0AAC9HSY4-F1
#
_cell.length_a   1.000
_cell.length_b   1.000
_cell.length_c   1.000
_cell.angle_alpha   90.00
_cell.angle_beta   90.00
_cell.angle_gamma   90.00
#
_symmetry.space_group_name_H-M   'P 1'
#
loop_
_entity.id
_entity.type
_entity.pdbx_description
1 polymer ?
#
loop_
_entity_poly.entity_id
_entity_poly.type
_entity_poly.pdbx_seq_one_letter_code
_entity_poly.pdbx_strand_id
1 'polypeptide(L)'
;MSDRVASLIRTVIPVWWGSLLAWLVSLGLPTGVITVAEEIGPLLVGLAIAIWYAIARWLESRLPPWLVRVLFGTTVVPEYHSVARPPKDLPAPEQGAAGQGTAA
;
A
#
# COMPACT_ATOMS: atom_id res chain seq x y z
N MET A 1 1.84 -6.41 13.11
CA MET A 1 2.94 -5.76 12.33
C MET A 1 2.95 -4.29 12.75
N SER A 2 4.09 -3.72 13.15
CA SER A 2 4.13 -2.33 13.61
C SER A 2 3.77 -1.36 12.47
N ASP A 3 2.98 -0.33 12.74
CA ASP A 3 2.58 0.69 11.74
C ASP A 3 3.77 1.31 11.01
N ARG A 4 4.92 1.39 11.69
CA ARG A 4 6.18 1.85 11.11
C ARG A 4 6.68 0.94 9.99
N VAL A 5 6.54 -0.38 10.15
CA VAL A 5 6.94 -1.36 9.15
C VAL A 5 6.02 -1.28 7.94
N ALA A 6 4.71 -1.16 8.15
CA ALA A 6 3.75 -0.99 7.06
C ALA A 6 4.00 0.33 6.29
N SER A 7 4.31 1.41 7.01
CA SER A 7 4.69 2.70 6.41
C SER A 7 5.98 2.59 5.58
N LEU A 8 7.02 1.93 6.10
CA LEU A 8 8.29 1.75 5.40
C LEU A 8 8.15 0.90 4.13
N ILE A 9 7.38 -0.20 4.20
CA ILE A 9 7.13 -1.07 3.04
C ILE A 9 6.41 -0.30 1.92
N ARG A 10 5.43 0.54 2.28
CA ARG A 10 4.67 1.36 1.32
C ARG A 10 5.50 2.43 0.62
N THR A 11 6.69 2.78 1.13
CA THR A 11 7.58 3.76 0.49
C THR A 11 8.74 3.09 -0.22
N VAL A 12 9.40 2.12 0.42
CA VAL A 12 10.58 1.46 -0.12
C VAL A 12 10.23 0.59 -1.32
N ILE A 13 9.11 -0.16 -1.27
CA ILE A 13 8.75 -1.06 -2.38
C ILE A 13 8.45 -0.29 -3.67
N PRO A 14 7.60 0.77 -3.69
CA PRO A 14 7.37 1.53 -4.91
C PRO A 14 8.64 2.19 -5.45
N VAL A 15 9.51 2.72 -4.57
CA VAL A 15 10.79 3.33 -4.97
C VAL A 15 11.72 2.31 -5.61
N TRP A 16 11.81 1.11 -5.02
CA TRP A 16 12.66 0.04 -5.53
C TRP A 16 12.20 -0.42 -6.91
N TRP A 17 10.90 -0.66 -7.11
CA TRP A 17 10.34 -1.02 -8.41
C TRP A 17 10.52 0.09 -9.45
N GLY A 18 10.25 1.35 -9.09
CA GLY A 18 10.45 2.48 -10.00
C GLY A 18 11.90 2.60 -10.45
N SER A 19 12.85 2.42 -9.53
CA SER A 19 14.28 2.48 -9.82
C SER A 19 14.72 1.33 -10.73
N LEU A 20 14.24 0.12 -10.46
CA LEU A 20 14.52 -1.07 -11.27
C LEU A 20 14.00 -0.89 -12.70
N LEU A 21 12.75 -0.44 -12.85
CA LEU A 21 12.14 -0.20 -14.16
C LEU A 21 12.86 0.91 -14.92
N ALA A 22 13.19 2.02 -14.27
CA ALA A 22 13.95 3.11 -14.88
C ALA A 22 15.34 2.64 -15.34
N TRP A 23 16.03 1.84 -14.52
CA TRP A 23 17.30 1.24 -14.90
C TRP A 23 17.14 0.31 -16.12
N LEU A 24 16.10 -0.53 -16.14
CA LEU A 24 15.85 -1.43 -17.27
C LEU A 24 15.57 -0.67 -18.57
N VAL A 25 14.82 0.42 -18.50
CA VAL A 25 14.58 1.35 -19.63
C VAL A 25 15.88 1.99 -20.09
N SER A 26 16.78 2.33 -19.17
CA SER A 26 18.08 2.95 -19.48
C SER A 26 19.03 2.05 -20.28
N LEU A 27 18.84 0.73 -20.24
CA LEU A 27 19.59 -0.21 -21.07
C LEU A 27 19.24 -0.12 -22.56
N GLY A 28 18.19 0.65 -22.90
CA GLY A 28 17.69 0.85 -24.26
C GLY A 28 16.58 -0.13 -24.59
N LEU A 29 15.46 0.40 -25.10
CA LEU A 29 14.38 -0.43 -25.64
C LEU A 29 14.54 -0.57 -27.17
N PRO A 30 14.27 -1.76 -27.73
CA PRO A 30 14.17 -1.93 -29.17
C PRO A 30 13.10 -0.98 -29.73
N THR A 31 13.36 -0.38 -30.90
CA THR A 31 12.44 0.56 -31.56
C THR A 31 11.05 -0.04 -31.80
N GLY A 32 10.98 -1.34 -32.12
CA GLY A 32 9.70 -2.06 -32.27
C GLY A 32 8.88 -2.16 -30.98
N VAL A 33 9.51 -2.10 -29.80
CA VAL A 33 8.79 -2.08 -28.52
C VAL A 33 8.19 -0.70 -28.26
N ILE A 34 8.89 0.37 -28.66
CA ILE A 34 8.42 1.74 -28.50
C ILE A 34 7.18 1.98 -29.35
N THR A 35 7.20 1.59 -30.63
CA THR A 35 6.05 1.76 -31.54
C THR A 35 4.83 0.98 -31.08
N VAL A 36 5.00 -0.28 -30.64
CA VAL A 36 3.88 -1.06 -30.11
C VAL A 36 3.37 -0.49 -28.78
N ALA A 37 4.25 0.03 -27.93
CA ALA A 37 3.85 0.67 -26.68
C ALA A 37 3.07 1.99 -26.91
N GLU A 38 3.36 2.73 -27.99
CA GLU A 38 2.58 3.92 -28.36
C GLU A 38 1.15 3.56 -28.79
N GLU A 39 0.97 2.46 -29.53
CA GLU A 39 -0.35 2.05 -30.05
C GLU A 39 -1.22 1.34 -29.00
N ILE A 40 -0.63 0.40 -28.24
CA ILE A 40 -1.37 -0.49 -27.34
C ILE A 40 -0.79 -0.54 -25.91
N GLY A 41 0.02 0.45 -25.53
CA GLY A 41 0.67 0.54 -24.22
C GLY A 41 -0.26 0.29 -23.02
N PRO A 42 -1.44 0.94 -22.92
CA PRO A 42 -2.37 0.71 -21.82
C PRO A 42 -2.85 -0.75 -21.73
N LEU A 43 -3.08 -1.40 -22.87
CA LEU A 43 -3.47 -2.81 -22.93
C LEU A 43 -2.33 -3.71 -22.45
N LEU A 44 -1.10 -3.42 -22.88
CA LEU A 44 0.10 -4.16 -22.44
C LEU A 44 0.35 -4.00 -20.94
N VAL A 45 0.14 -2.81 -20.38
CA VAL A 45 0.25 -2.57 -18.93
C VAL A 45 -0.81 -3.38 -18.19
N GLY A 46 -2.07 -3.32 -18.63
CA GLY A 46 -3.15 -4.13 -18.03
C GLY A 46 -2.85 -5.63 -18.09
N LEU A 47 -2.36 -6.11 -19.22
CA LEU A 47 -1.96 -7.50 -19.40
C LEU A 47 -0.77 -7.88 -18.51
N ALA A 48 0.24 -7.02 -18.40
CA ALA A 48 1.40 -7.23 -17.53
C ALA A 48 0.98 -7.33 -16.06
N ILE A 49 0.06 -6.47 -15.61
CA ILE A 49 -0.51 -6.54 -14.25
C ILE A 49 -1.26 -7.85 -14.06
N ALA A 50 -2.09 -8.27 -15.02
CA ALA A 50 -2.85 -9.52 -14.94
C ALA A 50 -1.92 -10.74 -14.87
N ILE A 51 -0.88 -10.79 -15.70
CA ILE A 51 0.15 -11.84 -15.68
C ILE A 51 0.89 -11.83 -14.34
N TRP A 52 1.31 -10.66 -13.87
CA TRP A 52 1.99 -10.52 -12.58
C TRP A 52 1.13 -11.06 -11.43
N TYR A 53 -0.15 -10.72 -11.41
CA TYR A 53 -1.09 -11.21 -10.39
C TYR A 53 -1.31 -12.72 -10.50
N ALA A 54 -1.44 -13.25 -11.72
CA ALA A 54 -1.57 -14.69 -11.94
C ALA A 54 -0.34 -15.46 -11.45
N ILE A 55 0.87 -14.96 -11.73
CA ILE A 55 2.13 -15.52 -11.22
C ILE A 55 2.17 -15.45 -9.70
N ALA A 56 1.85 -14.30 -9.10
CA ALA A 56 1.79 -14.14 -7.66
C ALA A 56 0.85 -15.16 -7.01
N ARG A 57 -0.36 -15.32 -7.56
CA ARG A 57 -1.35 -16.26 -7.04
C ARG A 57 -0.96 -17.72 -7.23
N TRP A 58 -0.36 -18.04 -8.37
CA TRP A 58 0.20 -19.37 -8.60
C TRP A 58 1.33 -19.67 -7.61
N LEU A 59 2.19 -18.69 -7.34
CA LEU A 59 3.29 -18.84 -6.39
C LEU A 59 2.77 -19.01 -4.95
N GLU A 60 1.73 -18.28 -4.54
CA GLU A 60 1.04 -18.51 -3.26
C GLU A 60 0.56 -19.96 -3.09
N SER A 61 0.07 -20.60 -4.16
CA SER A 61 -0.37 -22.00 -4.11
C SER A 61 0.77 -23.01 -3.94
N ARG A 62 2.02 -22.60 -4.23
CA ARG A 62 3.22 -23.45 -4.21
C ARG A 62 4.12 -23.19 -3.01
N LEU A 63 3.97 -22.05 -2.33
CA LEU A 63 4.85 -21.64 -1.24
C LEU A 63 4.33 -22.04 0.14
N PRO A 64 5.24 -22.30 1.11
CA PRO A 64 4.86 -22.52 2.50
C PRO A 64 4.11 -21.30 3.08
N PRO A 65 3.11 -21.50 3.98
CA PRO A 65 2.28 -20.43 4.51
C PRO A 65 3.07 -19.31 5.22
N TRP A 66 4.21 -19.64 5.82
CA TRP A 66 5.08 -18.65 6.48
C TRP A 66 5.74 -17.71 5.48
N LEU A 67 6.13 -18.22 4.30
CA LEU A 67 6.80 -17.45 3.26
C LEU A 67 5.80 -16.57 2.51
N VAL A 68 4.57 -17.07 2.29
CA VAL A 68 3.45 -16.28 1.75
C VAL A 68 3.17 -15.08 2.64
N ARG A 69 3.10 -15.26 3.97
CA ARG A 69 2.87 -14.16 4.92
C ARG A 69 3.97 -13.12 4.92
N VAL A 70 5.22 -13.50 4.65
CA VAL A 70 6.36 -12.56 4.57
C VAL A 70 6.33 -11.78 3.25
N LEU A 71 6.06 -12.45 2.13
CA LEU A 71 6.11 -11.85 0.79
C LEU A 71 4.88 -11.01 0.44
N PHE A 72 3.68 -11.54 0.75
CA PHE A 72 2.40 -10.93 0.38
C PHE A 72 1.72 -10.23 1.55
N GLY A 73 2.30 -10.33 2.75
CA GLY A 73 1.69 -9.85 3.97
C GLY A 73 0.59 -10.80 4.49
N THR A 74 0.04 -10.46 5.64
CA THR A 74 -1.06 -11.22 6.24
C THR A 74 -2.39 -10.71 5.66
N THR A 75 -3.18 -11.60 5.04
CA THR A 75 -4.53 -11.30 4.53
C THR A 75 -5.62 -11.29 5.60
N VAL A 76 -5.23 -11.24 6.88
CA VAL A 76 -6.18 -11.17 7.99
C VAL A 76 -6.85 -9.80 7.94
N VAL A 77 -8.17 -9.81 7.76
CA VAL A 77 -8.99 -8.60 7.76
C VAL A 77 -8.77 -7.89 9.10
N PRO A 78 -8.42 -6.60 9.11
CA PRO A 78 -8.27 -5.88 10.37
C PRO A 78 -9.64 -5.78 11.04
N GLU A 79 -9.76 -6.29 12.26
CA GLU A 79 -10.91 -5.99 13.11
C GLU A 79 -10.79 -4.55 13.60
N TYR A 80 -11.53 -3.66 12.94
CA TYR A 80 -11.72 -2.31 13.45
C TYR A 80 -12.83 -2.36 14.50
N HIS A 81 -12.46 -2.25 15.77
CA HIS A 81 -13.43 -1.93 16.79
C HIS A 81 -13.99 -0.55 16.48
N SER A 82 -15.28 -0.46 16.19
CA SER A 82 -15.97 0.81 16.04
C SER A 82 -15.80 1.59 17.34
N VAL A 83 -14.99 2.65 17.31
CA VAL A 83 -14.94 3.60 18.42
C VAL A 83 -16.36 4.15 18.54
N ALA A 84 -17.02 3.85 19.66
CA ALA A 84 -18.37 4.32 19.91
C ALA A 84 -18.40 5.83 19.68
N ARG A 85 -19.19 6.27 18.69
CA ARG A 85 -19.42 7.70 18.48
C ARG A 85 -19.97 8.24 19.80
N PRO A 86 -19.39 9.29 20.41
CA PRO A 86 -19.92 9.83 21.64
C PRO A 86 -21.40 10.18 21.42
N PRO A 87 -22.28 9.83 22.38
CA PRO A 87 -23.70 10.20 22.32
C PRO A 87 -23.86 11.65 21.89
N LYS A 88 -24.72 11.89 20.90
CA LYS A 88 -25.01 13.24 20.36
C LYS A 88 -25.54 14.19 21.45
N ASP A 89 -26.00 13.62 22.56
CA ASP A 89 -26.62 14.30 23.68
C ASP A 89 -25.66 14.52 24.86
N LEU A 90 -24.38 14.18 24.70
CA LEU A 90 -23.36 14.69 25.62
C LEU A 90 -23.30 16.21 25.44
N PRO A 91 -23.54 17.00 26.50
CA PRO A 91 -23.30 18.43 26.43
C PRO A 91 -21.85 18.64 25.98
N ALA A 92 -21.66 19.58 25.06
CA ALA A 92 -20.32 19.91 24.58
C ALA A 92 -19.41 20.09 25.81
N PRO A 93 -18.20 19.49 25.82
CA PRO A 93 -17.28 19.72 26.92
C PRO A 93 -17.11 21.23 27.06
N GLU A 94 -17.54 21.79 28.19
CA GLU A 94 -17.39 23.21 28.47
C GLU A 94 -15.89 23.52 28.35
N GLN A 95 -15.52 24.22 27.28
CA GLN A 95 -14.14 24.64 27.01
C GLN A 95 -13.69 25.75 27.98
N GLY A 96 -14.18 25.78 29.21
CA GLY A 96 -14.12 26.93 30.10
C GLY A 96 -14.08 26.59 31.58
N ALA A 97 -13.13 25.76 32.03
CA ALA A 97 -12.86 25.61 33.47
C ALA A 97 -11.41 25.24 33.81
N ALA A 98 -10.43 25.55 32.96
CA ALA A 98 -9.01 25.39 33.27
C ALA A 98 -8.25 26.71 33.02
N GLY A 99 -8.68 27.78 33.67
CA GLY A 99 -8.03 29.08 33.48
C GLY A 99 -8.44 30.22 34.41
N GLN A 100 -8.99 29.96 35.59
CA GLN A 100 -9.20 31.01 36.60
C GLN A 100 -8.85 30.51 38.01
N GLY A 101 -7.82 31.14 38.60
CA GLY A 101 -7.65 31.20 40.05
C GLY A 101 -6.44 30.46 40.64
N THR A 102 -5.29 31.13 40.77
CA THR A 102 -4.71 31.53 42.07
C THR A 102 -3.35 32.20 41.85
N ALA A 103 -3.38 33.52 41.64
CA ALA A 103 -2.26 34.39 42.00
C ALA A 103 -2.68 35.08 43.30
N ALA A 104 -1.97 34.74 44.38
CA ALA A 104 -1.97 35.45 45.66
C ALA A 104 -0.53 35.84 45.95
#